data_AF-A0A6J4VGG3-F1
#
_entry.id   AF-A0A6J4VGG3-F1
#
_cell.length_a   1.000
_cell.length_b   1.000
_cell.length_c   1.000
_cell.angle_alpha   90.00
_cell.angle_beta   90.00
_cell.angle_gamma   90.00
#
_symmetry.space_group_name_H-M   'P 1'
#
loop_
_entity.id
_entity.type
_entity.pdbx_description
1 polymer ?
#
loop_
_entity_poly.entity_id
_entity_poly.type
_entity_poly.pdbx_seq_one_letter_code
_entity_poly.pdbx_strand_id
1 'polypeptide(L)'
;MALAALTALAAGFVLLGSLDHGTTRVYDGGAHGYGTIAGEGAGRCAARTFLCAWAALGALGLAAWVAADGRPRAGAIPAALAALPFGLAALLAGRHLTRLLAERDRERDYALDIAAGLPLVTGAAAAGAILALLLAGLLALRSR
;
A
#
# COMPACT_ATOMS: atom_id res chain seq x y z
N MET A 1 -14.19 12.62 -11.51
CA MET A 1 -12.79 12.98 -11.89
C MET A 1 -11.92 13.07 -10.65
N ALA A 2 -12.25 13.90 -9.65
CA ALA A 2 -11.47 14.03 -8.42
C ALA A 2 -11.21 12.70 -7.68
N LEU A 3 -12.24 11.85 -7.49
CA LEU A 3 -12.06 10.57 -6.78
C LEU A 3 -11.05 9.64 -7.48
N ALA A 4 -11.17 9.45 -8.79
CA ALA A 4 -10.27 8.58 -9.54
C ALA A 4 -8.80 9.05 -9.46
N ALA A 5 -8.57 10.37 -9.50
CA ALA A 5 -7.23 10.94 -9.31
C ALA A 5 -6.70 10.68 -7.89
N LEU A 6 -7.54 10.83 -6.86
CA LEU A 6 -7.16 10.54 -5.48
C LEU A 6 -6.86 9.04 -5.26
N THR A 7 -7.63 8.13 -5.87
CA THR A 7 -7.36 6.69 -5.79
C THR A 7 -6.06 6.31 -6.51
N ALA A 8 -5.75 6.96 -7.63
CA ALA A 8 -4.49 6.78 -8.33
C ALA A 8 -3.28 7.34 -7.55
N LEU A 9 -3.43 8.50 -6.91
CA LEU A 9 -2.42 9.05 -6.00
C LEU A 9 -2.16 8.11 -4.83
N ALA A 10 -3.20 7.51 -4.24
CA ALA A 10 -3.04 6.51 -3.19
C ALA A 10 -2.19 5.30 -3.65
N ALA A 11 -2.40 4.80 -4.88
CA ALA A 11 -1.51 3.76 -5.43
C ALA A 11 -0.07 4.26 -5.62
N GLY A 12 0.12 5.50 -6.06
CA GLY A 12 1.44 6.13 -6.18
C GLY A 12 2.18 6.21 -4.85
N PHE A 13 1.49 6.60 -3.77
CA PHE A 13 2.04 6.59 -2.42
C PHE A 13 2.38 5.18 -1.94
N VAL A 14 1.55 4.17 -2.25
CA VAL A 14 1.88 2.77 -1.93
C VAL A 14 3.13 2.32 -2.68
N LEU A 15 3.32 2.68 -3.96
CA LEU A 15 4.52 2.35 -4.72
C LEU A 15 5.78 2.99 -4.12
N LEU A 16 5.74 4.31 -3.87
CA LEU A 16 6.85 5.06 -3.27
C LEU A 16 7.20 4.53 -1.89
N GLY A 17 6.19 4.35 -1.03
CA GLY A 17 6.39 3.79 0.29
C GLY A 17 6.90 2.35 0.26
N SER A 18 6.55 1.55 -0.76
CA SER A 18 7.08 0.19 -0.94
C SER A 18 8.57 0.18 -1.26
N LEU A 19 9.05 1.12 -2.06
CA LEU A 19 10.47 1.29 -2.35
C LEU A 19 11.23 1.74 -1.09
N ASP A 20 10.67 2.70 -0.36
CA ASP A 20 11.28 3.26 0.85
C ASP A 20 11.37 2.21 1.97
N HIS A 21 10.32 1.41 2.18
CA HIS A 21 10.33 0.45 3.27
C HIS A 21 10.95 -0.92 2.93
N GLY A 22 11.30 -1.16 1.66
CA GLY A 22 12.14 -2.31 1.27
C GLY A 22 13.51 -2.32 1.95
N THR A 23 13.92 -1.20 2.57
CA THR A 23 15.21 -0.99 3.24
C THR A 23 15.13 -1.02 4.79
N THR A 24 13.98 -1.38 5.38
CA THR A 24 13.55 -1.09 6.78
C THR A 24 14.32 -1.66 7.97
N ARG A 25 15.53 -2.19 7.83
CA ARG A 25 16.29 -2.65 9.01
C ARG A 25 17.67 -2.05 9.02
N VAL A 26 17.80 -0.97 9.78
CA VAL A 26 19.09 -0.45 10.24
C VAL A 26 19.22 -0.88 11.69
N TYR A 27 20.17 -1.77 11.95
CA TYR A 27 20.58 -2.15 13.30
C TYR A 27 21.74 -1.24 13.68
N ASP A 28 21.59 -0.41 14.70
CA ASP A 28 22.73 0.25 15.32
C ASP A 28 23.49 -0.80 16.14
N GLY A 29 24.61 -1.27 15.59
CA GLY A 29 25.52 -2.15 16.29
C GLY A 29 26.23 -1.40 17.41
N GLY A 30 25.64 -1.37 18.60
CA GLY A 30 26.31 -0.88 19.81
C GLY A 30 27.62 -1.65 20.07
N ALA A 31 28.68 -0.89 20.39
CA ALA A 31 30.02 -1.24 20.91
C ALA A 31 30.83 -2.41 20.32
N HIS A 32 30.27 -3.34 19.54
CA HIS A 32 30.93 -4.60 19.11
C HIS A 32 30.90 -4.83 17.58
N GLY A 33 30.80 -3.76 16.78
CA GLY A 33 31.21 -3.80 15.37
C GLY A 33 30.38 -4.66 14.43
N TYR A 34 29.12 -4.96 14.75
CA TYR A 34 28.21 -5.62 13.81
C TYR A 34 27.53 -4.58 12.92
N GLY A 35 27.88 -4.60 11.63
CA GLY A 35 27.37 -3.68 10.61
C GLY A 35 25.87 -3.82 10.33
N THR A 36 25.36 -2.91 9.50
CA THR A 36 23.97 -2.82 9.04
C THR A 36 23.54 -4.09 8.30
N ILE A 37 22.75 -4.95 8.95
CA ILE A 37 22.15 -6.13 8.30
C ILE A 37 20.82 -5.71 7.68
N ALA A 38 20.81 -5.41 6.38
CA ALA A 38 19.58 -5.24 5.61
C ALA A 38 18.83 -6.59 5.53
N GLY A 39 17.85 -6.80 6.41
CA GLY A 39 17.17 -8.09 6.53
C GLY A 39 16.26 -8.44 5.34
N GLU A 40 16.45 -9.64 4.77
CA GLU A 40 15.67 -10.26 3.67
C GLU A 40 14.13 -10.31 3.88
N GLY A 41 13.63 -9.98 5.07
CA GLY A 41 12.21 -9.90 5.39
C GLY A 41 11.53 -8.63 4.87
N ALA A 42 12.25 -7.50 4.83
CA ALA A 42 11.74 -6.20 4.37
C ALA A 42 11.46 -6.22 2.85
N GLY A 43 12.39 -6.77 2.08
CA GLY A 43 12.27 -6.87 0.61
C GLY A 43 11.07 -7.71 0.15
N ARG A 44 10.75 -8.81 0.85
CA ARG A 44 9.58 -9.64 0.52
C ARG A 44 8.24 -8.96 0.82
N CYS A 45 8.17 -8.14 1.87
CA CYS A 45 6.97 -7.35 2.19
C CYS A 45 6.79 -6.22 1.18
N ALA A 46 7.86 -5.47 0.90
CA ALA A 46 7.90 -4.40 -0.10
C ALA A 46 7.54 -4.89 -1.51
N ALA A 47 8.08 -6.03 -1.95
CA ALA A 47 7.73 -6.59 -3.25
C ALA A 47 6.23 -6.93 -3.36
N ARG A 48 5.63 -7.46 -2.28
CA ARG A 48 4.20 -7.81 -2.26
C ARG A 48 3.31 -6.57 -2.28
N THR A 49 3.62 -5.55 -1.48
CA THR A 49 2.88 -4.28 -1.45
C THR A 49 3.02 -3.51 -2.77
N PHE A 50 4.20 -3.59 -3.41
CA PHE A 50 4.44 -3.06 -4.75
C PHE A 50 3.58 -3.75 -5.82
N LEU A 51 3.52 -5.09 -5.82
CA LEU A 51 2.66 -5.84 -6.74
C LEU A 51 1.17 -5.53 -6.53
N CYS A 52 0.74 -5.34 -5.27
CA CYS A 52 -0.63 -4.92 -4.97
C CYS A 52 -0.95 -3.54 -5.56
N ALA A 53 -0.04 -2.58 -5.45
CA ALA A 53 -0.25 -1.25 -6.01
C ALA A 53 -0.39 -1.29 -7.55
N TRP A 54 0.41 -2.11 -8.23
CA TRP A 54 0.27 -2.32 -9.67
C TRP A 54 -1.04 -2.99 -10.06
N ALA A 55 -1.46 -4.02 -9.32
CA ALA A 55 -2.76 -4.66 -9.55
C ALA A 55 -3.92 -3.67 -9.34
N ALA A 56 -3.84 -2.81 -8.32
CA ALA A 56 -4.82 -1.76 -8.07
C ALA A 56 -4.87 -0.73 -9.22
N LEU A 57 -3.72 -0.28 -9.73
CA LEU A 57 -3.64 0.63 -10.88
C LEU A 57 -4.23 -0.01 -12.15
N GLY A 58 -3.94 -1.28 -12.41
CA GLY A 58 -4.50 -2.01 -13.54
C GLY A 58 -6.03 -2.08 -13.47
N ALA A 59 -6.59 -2.38 -12.30
CA ALA A 59 -8.03 -2.42 -12.08
C ALA A 59 -8.69 -1.03 -12.23
N LEU A 60 -8.06 0.04 -11.70
CA LEU A 60 -8.54 1.41 -11.87
C LEU A 60 -8.44 1.89 -13.32
N GLY A 61 -7.37 1.53 -14.05
CA GLY A 61 -7.22 1.82 -15.47
C GLY A 61 -8.30 1.15 -16.31
N LEU A 62 -8.61 -0.12 -16.02
CA LEU A 62 -9.71 -0.83 -16.67
C LEU A 62 -11.06 -0.17 -16.36
N ALA A 63 -11.29 0.22 -15.11
CA ALA A 63 -12.50 0.94 -14.71
C ALA A 63 -12.67 2.27 -15.46
N ALA A 64 -11.58 3.04 -15.59
CA ALA A 64 -11.56 4.29 -16.33
C ALA A 64 -11.84 4.08 -17.83
N TRP A 65 -11.23 3.05 -18.43
CA TRP A 65 -11.44 2.70 -19.84
C TRP A 65 -12.90 2.32 -20.12
N VAL A 66 -13.48 1.41 -19.31
CA VAL A 66 -14.89 1.00 -19.45
C VAL A 66 -15.86 2.17 -19.22
N ALA A 67 -15.54 3.07 -18.28
CA ALA A 67 -16.35 4.26 -18.04
C ALA A 67 -16.24 5.28 -19.18
N ALA A 68 -15.08 5.39 -19.83
CA ALA A 68 -14.88 6.25 -21.01
C ALA A 68 -15.61 5.73 -22.25
N ASP A 69 -15.77 4.40 -22.38
CA ASP A 69 -16.54 3.73 -23.44
C ASP A 69 -18.08 3.85 -23.27
N GLY A 70 -18.53 4.78 -22.41
CA GLY A 70 -19.96 5.04 -22.18
C GLY A 70 -20.67 4.02 -21.28
N ARG A 71 -19.93 3.10 -20.63
CA ARG A 71 -20.50 2.07 -19.74
C ARG A 71 -20.06 2.26 -18.27
N PRO A 72 -20.40 3.39 -17.62
CA PRO A 72 -19.91 3.71 -16.27
C PRO A 72 -20.27 2.63 -15.24
N ARG A 73 -21.46 2.02 -15.35
CA ARG A 73 -21.88 0.91 -14.48
C ARG A 73 -20.99 -0.33 -14.59
N ALA A 74 -20.57 -0.69 -15.80
CA ALA A 74 -19.67 -1.81 -15.99
C ALA A 74 -18.26 -1.51 -15.44
N GLY A 75 -17.87 -0.24 -15.40
CA GLY A 75 -16.64 0.24 -14.74
C GLY A 75 -16.68 0.17 -13.21
N ALA A 76 -17.85 0.04 -12.59
CA ALA A 76 -17.97 -0.08 -11.13
C ALA A 76 -17.36 -1.39 -10.60
N ILE A 77 -17.46 -2.48 -11.36
CA ILE A 77 -16.92 -3.80 -10.99
C ILE A 77 -15.39 -3.75 -10.86
N PRO A 78 -14.61 -3.34 -11.89
CA PRO A 78 -13.16 -3.24 -11.77
C PRO A 78 -12.73 -2.18 -10.73
N ALA A 79 -13.50 -1.09 -10.54
CA ALA A 79 -13.23 -0.14 -9.47
C ALA A 79 -13.39 -0.77 -8.07
N ALA A 80 -14.41 -1.61 -7.86
CA ALA A 80 -14.59 -2.35 -6.62
C ALA A 80 -13.48 -3.40 -6.41
N LEU A 81 -13.08 -4.08 -7.49
CA LEU A 81 -11.98 -5.05 -7.44
C LEU A 81 -10.64 -4.40 -7.07
N ALA A 82 -10.42 -3.13 -7.40
CA ALA A 82 -9.22 -2.39 -6.98
C ALA A 82 -9.12 -2.24 -5.44
N ALA A 83 -10.22 -2.32 -4.70
CA ALA A 83 -10.20 -2.25 -3.24
C ALA A 83 -9.52 -3.47 -2.60
N LEU A 84 -9.56 -4.64 -3.27
CA LEU A 84 -8.94 -5.88 -2.77
C LEU A 84 -7.41 -5.79 -2.65
N PRO A 85 -6.64 -5.42 -3.71
CA PRO A 85 -5.20 -5.27 -3.59
C PRO A 85 -4.80 -4.14 -2.63
N PHE A 86 -5.57 -3.05 -2.55
CA PHE A 86 -5.33 -2.02 -1.54
C PHE A 86 -5.53 -2.54 -0.12
N GLY A 87 -6.62 -3.28 0.14
CA GLY A 87 -6.87 -3.91 1.43
C GLY A 87 -5.77 -4.91 1.79
N LEU A 88 -5.31 -5.71 0.82
CA LEU A 88 -4.22 -6.66 1.03
C LEU A 88 -2.91 -5.95 1.38
N ALA A 89 -2.57 -4.88 0.66
CA ALA A 89 -1.37 -4.07 0.94
C ALA A 89 -1.41 -3.47 2.35
N ALA A 90 -2.56 -2.91 2.76
CA ALA A 90 -2.75 -2.35 4.11
C ALA A 90 -2.59 -3.42 5.19
N LEU A 91 -3.17 -4.61 5.00
CA LEU A 91 -3.07 -5.71 5.96
C LEU A 91 -1.64 -6.26 6.07
N LEU A 92 -0.93 -6.40 4.95
CA LEU A 92 0.45 -6.89 4.93
C LEU A 92 1.40 -5.90 5.61
N ALA A 93 1.33 -4.62 5.23
CA ALA A 93 2.15 -3.56 5.82
C ALA A 93 1.81 -3.34 7.30
N GLY A 94 0.52 -3.32 7.65
CA GLY A 94 0.06 -3.16 9.02
C GLY A 94 0.51 -4.30 9.94
N ARG A 95 0.38 -5.56 9.50
CA ARG A 95 0.90 -6.72 10.26
C ARG A 95 2.42 -6.68 10.42
N HIS A 96 3.14 -6.17 9.43
CA HIS A 96 4.59 -6.02 9.53
C HIS A 96 4.97 -4.91 10.52
N LEU A 97 4.28 -3.77 10.44
CA LEU A 97 4.46 -2.65 11.35
C LEU A 97 4.17 -3.02 12.81
N THR A 98 3.07 -3.72 13.09
CA THR A 98 2.76 -4.14 14.47
C THR A 98 3.79 -5.13 15.02
N ARG A 99 4.35 -6.01 14.19
CA ARG A 99 5.46 -6.88 14.59
C ARG A 99 6.71 -6.08 14.93
N LEU A 100 7.06 -5.07 14.13
CA LEU A 100 8.23 -4.22 14.39
C LEU A 100 8.05 -3.35 15.65
N LEU A 101 6.84 -2.82 15.88
CA LEU A 101 6.52 -2.11 17.12
C LEU A 101 6.64 -3.03 18.35
N ALA A 102 6.10 -4.25 18.26
CA ALA A 102 6.24 -5.25 19.33
C ALA A 102 7.70 -5.71 19.53
N GLU A 103 8.55 -5.67 18.49
CA GLU A 103 9.98 -5.93 18.59
C GLU A 103 10.73 -4.74 19.24
N ARG A 104 10.32 -3.50 18.96
CA ARG A 104 10.88 -2.28 19.57
C ARG A 104 10.60 -2.19 21.06
N ASP A 105 9.42 -2.63 21.50
CA ASP A 105 9.01 -2.55 22.92
C ASP A 105 9.65 -3.63 23.82
N ARG A 106 10.42 -4.57 23.26
CA ARG A 106 11.20 -5.54 24.05
C ARG A 106 12.58 -4.96 24.38
N GLU A 107 12.96 -4.97 25.67
CA GLU A 107 14.31 -4.60 26.12
C GLU A 107 15.37 -5.40 25.36
N ARG A 108 16.13 -4.72 24.50
CA ARG A 108 17.26 -5.27 23.75
C ARG A 108 18.35 -4.23 23.55
N ASP A 109 19.57 -4.71 23.36
CA ASP A 109 20.81 -3.92 23.23
C ASP A 109 21.00 -3.27 21.85
N TYR A 110 19.94 -3.06 21.07
CA TYR A 110 20.03 -2.42 19.76
C TYR A 110 18.85 -1.47 19.52
N ALA A 111 19.13 -0.37 18.80
CA ALA A 111 18.08 0.53 18.31
C ALA A 111 17.47 -0.04 17.03
N LEU A 112 16.14 -0.12 16.98
CA LEU A 112 15.37 -0.49 15.79
C LEU A 112 14.81 0.79 15.15
N ASP A 113 15.35 1.16 13.99
CA ASP A 113 14.77 2.25 13.20
C ASP A 113 13.72 1.70 12.21
N ILE A 114 12.53 2.31 12.20
CA ILE A 114 11.40 1.90 11.35
C ILE A 114 11.28 2.92 10.22
N ALA A 115 11.58 2.52 8.99
CA ALA A 115 11.50 3.44 7.85
C ALA A 115 10.08 4.01 7.66
N ALA A 116 10.02 5.28 7.29
CA ALA A 116 8.78 6.04 7.12
C ALA A 116 7.85 5.46 6.04
N GLY A 117 8.37 4.69 5.08
CA GLY A 117 7.58 4.04 4.05
C GLY A 117 6.54 3.04 4.55
N LEU A 118 6.77 2.36 5.68
CA LEU A 118 5.83 1.37 6.25
C LEU A 118 4.50 1.98 6.71
N PRO A 119 4.50 3.01 7.59
CA PRO A 119 3.26 3.68 7.97
C PRO A 119 2.61 4.38 6.78
N LEU A 120 3.41 4.92 5.85
CA LEU A 120 2.91 5.55 4.62
C LEU A 120 2.15 4.56 3.73
N VAL A 121 2.70 3.37 3.48
CA VAL A 121 2.00 2.29 2.72
C VAL A 121 0.71 1.90 3.42
N THR A 122 0.75 1.70 4.74
CA THR A 122 -0.42 1.26 5.51
C THR A 122 -1.57 2.28 5.41
N GLY A 123 -1.27 3.55 5.63
CA GLY A 123 -2.24 4.65 5.55
C GLY A 123 -2.76 4.86 4.13
N ALA A 124 -1.85 4.94 3.14
CA ALA A 124 -2.21 5.16 1.74
C ALA A 124 -3.04 4.01 1.17
N ALA A 125 -2.71 2.76 1.51
CA ALA A 125 -3.45 1.60 1.05
C ALA A 125 -4.86 1.52 1.66
N ALA A 126 -5.01 1.84 2.95
CA ALA A 126 -6.32 1.91 3.60
C ALA A 126 -7.20 3.00 2.99
N ALA A 127 -6.65 4.21 2.79
CA ALA A 127 -7.35 5.30 2.12
C ALA A 127 -7.71 4.95 0.67
N GLY A 128 -6.78 4.33 -0.06
CA GLY A 128 -6.98 3.86 -1.43
C GLY A 128 -8.13 2.84 -1.56
N ALA A 129 -8.25 1.90 -0.61
CA ALA A 129 -9.35 0.95 -0.60
C ALA A 129 -10.72 1.64 -0.43
N ILE A 130 -10.81 2.59 0.51
CA ILE A 130 -12.06 3.35 0.75
C ILE A 130 -12.41 4.18 -0.48
N LEU A 131 -11.44 4.89 -1.06
CA LEU A 131 -11.63 5.69 -2.27
C LEU A 131 -12.04 4.82 -3.47
N ALA A 132 -11.51 3.60 -3.61
CA ALA A 132 -11.88 2.67 -4.66
C ALA A 132 -13.35 2.22 -4.53
N LEU A 133 -13.80 1.90 -3.32
CA LEU A 133 -15.20 1.54 -3.05
C LEU A 133 -16.16 2.72 -3.29
N LEU A 134 -15.77 3.93 -2.88
CA LEU A 134 -16.55 5.14 -3.14
C LEU A 134 -16.64 5.44 -4.64
N LEU A 135 -15.54 5.25 -5.39
CA LEU A 135 -15.52 5.39 -6.84
C LEU A 135 -16.45 4.37 -7.51
N ALA A 136 -16.41 3.11 -7.07
CA ALA A 136 -17.30 2.06 -7.55
C ALA A 136 -18.77 2.41 -7.29
N GLY A 137 -19.10 2.89 -6.08
CA GLY A 137 -20.46 3.34 -5.74
C GLY A 137 -20.92 4.49 -6.64
N LEU A 138 -20.07 5.49 -6.88
CA LEU A 138 -20.38 6.60 -7.80
C LEU A 138 -20.63 6.12 -9.23
N LEU A 139 -19.80 5.19 -9.73
CA LEU A 139 -19.94 4.63 -11.06
C LEU A 139 -21.22 3.80 -11.21
N ALA A 140 -21.62 3.08 -10.16
CA ALA A 140 -22.87 2.31 -10.13
C ALA A 140 -24.13 3.21 -10.12
N LEU A 141 -24.07 4.34 -9.40
CA LEU A 141 -25.16 5.32 -9.29
C LEU A 141 -25.31 6.22 -10.53
N ARG A 142 -24.27 6.32 -11.36
CA ARG A 142 -24.28 7.16 -12.56
C ARG A 142 -25.08 6.48 -13.67
N SER A 143 -26.39 6.68 -13.63
CA SER A 143 -27.34 6.09 -14.58
C SER A 143 -28.46 7.00 -15.04
N ARG A 144 -28.19 8.30 -15.12
CA ARG A 144 -29.07 9.26 -15.76
C ARG A 144 -28.36 9.83 -16.96
#